data_AF-A0A127QHQ8-F1
#
_entry.id   AF-A0A127QHQ8-F1
#
_cell.length_a   1.000
_cell.length_b   1.000
_cell.length_c   1.000
_cell.angle_alpha   90.00
_cell.angle_beta   90.00
_cell.angle_gamma   90.00
#
_symmetry.space_group_name_H-M   'P 1'
#
loop_
_entity.id
_entity.type
_entity.pdbx_description
1 polymer ?
#
loop_
_entity_poly.entity_id
_entity_poly.type
_entity_poly.pdbx_seq_one_letter_code
_entity_poly.pdbx_strand_id
1 'polypeptide(L)' 'MKKLVAATAVIALFSSFAHAATPATGNPGTIRFIGEIVSGACGIDPSSLDQTVPLGQVPAGTFKAVGDRSSRKNSTSF' A
#
# COMPACT_ATOMS: atom_id res chain seq x y z
N MET A 1 27.01 -46.00 53.60
CA MET A 1 26.24 -45.01 52.82
C MET A 1 26.50 -43.56 53.30
N LYS A 2 27.76 -43.13 53.36
CA LYS A 2 28.14 -41.75 53.78
C LYS A 2 29.01 -41.01 52.76
N LYS A 3 29.50 -41.73 51.74
CA LYS A 3 30.38 -41.21 50.69
C LYS A 3 29.61 -40.72 49.45
N LEU A 4 28.33 -41.09 49.34
CA LEU A 4 27.44 -40.71 48.23
C LEU A 4 26.89 -39.27 48.36
N VAL A 5 26.84 -38.72 49.57
CA VAL A 5 26.33 -37.36 49.82
C VAL A 5 27.39 -36.30 49.49
N ALA A 6 28.67 -36.64 49.57
CA ALA A 6 29.76 -35.70 49.29
C ALA A 6 30.05 -35.54 47.78
N ALA A 7 29.69 -36.54 46.96
CA ALA A 7 29.97 -36.53 45.51
C ALA A 7 28.96 -35.69 44.70
N THR A 8 27.74 -35.52 45.19
CA THR A 8 26.69 -34.75 44.51
C THR A 8 26.82 -33.24 44.68
N ALA A 9 27.63 -32.76 45.63
CA ALA A 9 27.84 -31.33 45.86
C ALA A 9 28.79 -30.67 44.86
N VAL A 10 29.69 -31.43 44.23
CA VAL A 10 30.74 -30.88 43.35
C VAL A 10 30.21 -30.57 41.94
N ILE A 11 29.15 -31.26 41.50
CA ILE A 11 28.57 -31.09 40.16
C ILE A 11 27.76 -29.78 40.06
N ALA A 12 27.32 -29.22 41.20
CA ALA A 12 26.56 -27.97 41.27
C ALA A 12 27.41 -26.71 41.03
N LEU A 13 28.74 -26.82 40.98
CA LEU A 13 29.64 -25.68 40.84
C LEU A 13 29.95 -25.29 39.39
N PHE A 14 29.54 -26.08 38.40
CA PHE A 14 29.83 -25.81 36.97
C PHE A 14 28.66 -25.19 36.18
N SER A 15 27.54 -24.86 36.84
CA SER A 15 26.31 -24.43 36.16
C SER A 15 26.23 -22.94 35.77
N SER A 16 27.31 -22.17 35.85
CA SER A 16 27.28 -20.73 35.60
C SER A 16 28.03 -20.31 34.33
N PHE A 17 27.46 -20.61 33.16
CA PHE A 17 27.72 -19.83 31.93
C PHE A 17 26.43 -19.64 31.14
N ALA A 18 25.45 -18.96 31.75
CA ALA A 18 24.32 -18.43 31.01
C ALA A 18 24.79 -17.21 30.21
N HIS A 19 25.22 -17.43 28.96
CA HIS A 19 25.39 -16.34 27.99
C HIS A 19 24.00 -15.90 27.52
N ALA A 20 23.35 -15.05 28.30
CA ALA A 20 22.22 -14.29 27.80
C ALA A 20 22.77 -13.32 26.74
N ALA A 21 22.49 -13.60 25.47
CA ALA A 21 22.68 -12.60 24.42
C ALA A 21 21.86 -11.38 24.83
N THR A 22 22.54 -10.28 25.17
CA THR A 22 21.87 -9.00 25.41
C THR A 22 21.11 -8.67 24.13
N PRO A 23 19.77 -8.49 24.17
CA PRO A 23 19.06 -7.97 23.02
C PRO A 23 19.76 -6.68 22.62
N ALA A 24 20.20 -6.58 21.37
CA ALA A 24 20.94 -5.44 20.86
C ALA A 24 20.22 -4.16 21.33
N THR A 25 20.84 -3.43 22.25
CA THR A 25 20.35 -2.15 22.77
C THR A 25 20.58 -1.07 21.72
N GLY A 26 20.05 -1.29 20.52
CA GLY A 26 19.67 -0.20 19.64
C GLY A 26 18.40 0.41 20.23
N ASN A 27 18.37 1.73 20.35
CA ASN A 27 17.17 2.46 20.79
C ASN A 27 15.96 1.96 19.98
N PRO A 28 14.96 1.29 20.59
CA PRO A 28 13.87 0.70 19.84
C PRO A 28 13.06 1.82 19.18
N GLY A 29 13.21 1.96 17.87
CA GLY A 29 12.45 2.91 17.07
C GLY A 29 11.04 2.38 16.81
N THR A 30 10.03 3.24 16.95
CA THR A 30 8.65 2.86 16.66
C THR A 30 8.37 2.97 15.17
N ILE A 31 8.05 1.86 14.51
CA ILE A 31 7.53 1.88 13.14
C ILE A 31 6.04 2.16 13.19
N ARG A 32 5.61 3.26 12.57
CA ARG A 32 4.19 3.63 12.42
C ARG A 32 3.75 3.47 10.98
N PHE A 33 2.83 2.56 10.75
CA PHE A 33 2.15 2.41 9.46
C PHE A 33 0.86 3.24 9.49
N ILE A 34 0.71 4.12 8.50
CA ILE A 34 -0.49 4.95 8.32
C ILE A 34 -1.05 4.59 6.95
N GLY A 35 -2.31 4.18 6.92
CA GLY A 35 -3.02 3.86 5.70
C GLY A 35 -4.52 4.00 5.93
N GLU A 36 -5.25 4.26 4.86
CA GLU A 36 -6.70 4.35 4.83
C GLU A 36 -7.25 3.21 3.97
N ILE A 37 -8.30 2.55 4.45
CA ILE A 37 -9.00 1.52 3.67
C ILE A 37 -10.04 2.23 2.80
N VAL A 38 -9.65 2.53 1.56
CA VAL A 38 -10.55 3.12 0.56
C VAL A 38 -11.37 2.03 -0.13
N SER A 39 -12.69 2.20 -0.18
CA SER A 39 -13.63 1.20 -0.71
C SER A 39 -13.75 1.20 -2.25
N GLY A 40 -12.90 1.93 -2.97
CA GLY A 40 -12.94 1.96 -4.44
C GLY A 40 -11.94 2.92 -5.07
N ALA A 41 -11.68 2.72 -6.37
CA ALA A 41 -11.05 3.73 -7.22
C ALA A 41 -11.97 4.97 -7.36
N CYS A 42 -11.43 6.08 -7.84
CA CYS A 42 -12.22 7.29 -8.16
C CYS A 42 -13.50 6.88 -8.90
N GLY A 43 -14.64 7.04 -8.22
CA GLY A 43 -15.94 6.79 -8.84
C GLY A 43 -16.15 7.75 -9.99
N ILE A 44 -16.89 7.32 -11.01
CA ILE A 44 -17.44 8.27 -11.96
C ILE A 44 -18.43 9.12 -11.18
N ASP A 45 -18.26 10.44 -11.22
CA ASP A 45 -19.19 11.36 -10.59
C ASP A 45 -20.62 11.06 -11.11
N PRO A 46 -21.64 10.99 -10.26
CA PRO A 46 -23.00 10.66 -10.69
C PRO A 46 -23.54 11.60 -11.78
N SER A 47 -23.08 12.85 -11.85
CA SER A 47 -23.39 13.78 -12.95
C SER A 47 -22.67 13.46 -14.27
N SER A 48 -21.66 12.60 -14.22
CA SER A 48 -20.87 12.12 -15.36
C SER A 48 -21.21 10.69 -15.79
N LEU A 49 -22.16 10.02 -15.14
CA LEU A 49 -22.57 8.66 -15.51
C LEU A 49 -23.24 8.61 -16.89
N ASP A 50 -24.13 9.57 -17.17
CA ASP A 50 -24.89 9.65 -18.43
C ASP A 50 -24.64 11.00 -19.12
N GLN A 51 -23.48 11.12 -19.78
CA GLN A 51 -23.12 12.34 -20.51
C GLN A 51 -23.56 12.27 -21.98
N THR A 52 -24.44 13.20 -22.36
CA THR A 52 -24.72 13.49 -23.77
C THR A 52 -23.83 14.65 -24.22
N VAL A 53 -22.93 14.40 -25.18
CA VAL A 53 -22.07 15.45 -25.75
C VAL A 53 -22.68 15.98 -27.05
N PRO A 54 -23.30 17.17 -27.06
CA PRO A 54 -23.86 17.74 -28.28
C PRO A 54 -22.72 18.15 -29.23
N LEU A 55 -22.62 17.45 -30.36
CA LEU A 55 -21.62 17.74 -31.40
C LEU A 55 -21.91 19.05 -32.15
N GLY A 56 -23.16 19.53 -32.08
CA GLY A 56 -23.62 20.72 -32.78
C GLY A 56 -23.94 20.46 -34.26
N GLN A 57 -24.39 21.50 -34.96
CA GLN A 57 -24.64 21.43 -36.41
C GLN A 57 -23.35 21.74 -37.17
N VAL A 58 -22.98 20.86 -38.10
CA VAL A 58 -21.81 21.06 -38.97
C VAL A 58 -22.31 21.12 -40.42
N PRO A 59 -22.05 22.22 -41.16
CA PRO A 59 -22.46 22.33 -42.56
C PRO A 59 -21.81 21.24 -43.42
N ALA A 60 -22.59 20.59 -44.30
CA ALA A 60 -22.09 19.53 -45.17
C ALA A 60 -20.91 19.98 -46.07
N GLY A 61 -20.87 21.26 -46.45
CA GLY A 61 -19.77 21.84 -47.22
C GLY A 61 -18.40 21.85 -46.52
N THR A 62 -18.36 21.52 -45.24
CA THR A 62 -17.13 21.32 -44.45
C THR A 62 -16.39 20.04 -44.85
N PHE A 63 -17.11 19.05 -45.41
CA PHE A 63 -16.53 17.78 -45.84
C PHE A 63 -16.43 17.77 -47.37
N LYS A 64 -15.22 17.92 -47.91
CA LYS A 64 -14.92 17.97 -49.34
C LYS A 64 -14.19 16.73 -49.84
N ALA A 65 -13.50 16.01 -48.95
CA ALA A 65 -12.76 14.80 -49.27
C ALA A 65 -12.89 13.74 -48.16
N VAL A 66 -12.59 12.49 -48.53
CA VAL A 66 -12.51 11.38 -47.56
C VAL A 66 -11.42 11.70 -46.54
N GLY A 67 -11.78 11.70 -45.26
CA GLY A 67 -10.87 11.99 -44.14
C GLY A 67 -11.06 13.36 -43.49
N ASP A 68 -11.90 14.24 -44.07
CA ASP A 68 -12.25 15.52 -43.46
C ASP A 68 -12.97 15.35 -42.12
N ARG A 69 -12.70 16.26 -41.17
CA ARG A 69 -13.26 16.21 -39.81
C ARG A 69 -13.88 17.56 -39.43
N SER A 70 -14.94 17.50 -38.62
CA SER A 70 -15.52 18.68 -37.99
C SER A 70 -14.63 19.20 -36.85
N SER A 71 -14.94 20.42 -36.37
CA SER A 71 -14.25 21.00 -35.21
C SER A 71 -14.45 20.14 -33.96
N ARG A 72 -13.38 19.99 -33.17
CA ARG A 72 -13.38 19.22 -31.93
C ARG A 72 -14.09 20.03 -30.84
N LYS A 73 -15.12 19.45 -30.21
CA LYS A 73 -15.63 19.95 -28.93
C LYS A 73 -14.70 19.46 -27.82
N ASN A 74 -14.18 20.38 -27.01
CA ASN A 74 -13.35 20.03 -25.88
C ASN A 74 -14.25 19.53 -24.73
N SER A 75 -14.04 18.30 -24.30
CA SER A 75 -14.82 17.64 -23.24
C SER A 75 -14.34 18.01 -21.83
N THR A 76 -13.75 19.20 -21.64
CA THR A 76 -13.32 19.71 -20.33
C THR A 76 -14.33 20.67 -19.71
N SER A 77 -15.58 20.67 -20.21
CA SER A 77 -16.68 21.46 -19.65
C SER A 77 -17.78 20.53 -19.10
N PHE A 78 -17.34 19.44 -18.49
CA PHE A 78 -18.10 18.73 -17.48
C PHE A 78 -17.39 18.97 -16.14
#